data_AF-A0A1V9YG44-F1
#
_entry.id   AF-A0A1V9YG44-F1
#
_cell.length_a   1.000
_cell.length_b   1.000
_cell.length_c   1.000
_cell.angle_alpha   90.00
_cell.angle_beta   90.00
_cell.angle_gamma   90.00
#
_symmetry.space_group_name_H-M   'P 1'
#
loop_
_entity.id
_entity.type
_entity.pdbx_description
1 polymer ?
#
loop_
_entity_poly.entity_id
_entity_poly.type
_entity_poly.pdbx_seq_one_letter_code
_entity_poly.pdbx_strand_id
1 'polypeptide(L)'
;MAHPSLKITYFDMPGRAELTRLALFVSDIPFEDERLTGEQFGARKPSLPFKQLPTLTVNGEVLAQSHPMARYAASLGGLYPAADPLAAYRIDEILAANQDVLNAMIAAMFTRDLDKKPELIKELVETKLPQMLPCIEARLPTTKYFLGDKLSLADIDLYLSYTNLSSGKWEGIPKTLVDGYPRWKALSASVAAHPRVEAWNAKHPAH
;
A
#
# COMPACT_ATOMS: atom_id res chain seq x y z
N MET A 1 10.34 -24.08 -2.42
CA MET A 1 11.54 -23.46 -3.04
C MET A 1 12.25 -22.65 -1.97
N ALA A 2 13.57 -22.54 -1.98
CA ALA A 2 14.27 -21.65 -1.06
C ALA A 2 14.03 -20.20 -1.50
N HIS A 3 13.47 -19.38 -0.61
CA HIS A 3 13.34 -17.94 -0.84
C HIS A 3 14.67 -17.25 -0.52
N PRO A 4 14.97 -16.09 -1.15
CA PRO A 4 16.09 -15.26 -0.73
C PRO A 4 15.95 -14.84 0.74
N SER A 5 17.05 -14.44 1.38
CA SER A 5 16.97 -13.74 2.65
C SER A 5 16.36 -12.36 2.41
N LEU A 6 15.26 -12.06 3.10
CA LEU A 6 14.48 -10.83 2.94
C LEU A 6 14.42 -10.07 4.27
N LYS A 7 14.68 -8.76 4.20
CA LYS A 7 14.44 -7.83 5.31
C LYS A 7 13.75 -6.57 4.82
N ILE A 8 12.62 -6.21 5.41
CA ILE A 8 11.96 -4.92 5.21
C ILE A 8 12.41 -3.98 6.32
N THR A 9 12.89 -2.80 5.96
CA THR A 9 13.20 -1.74 6.92
C THR A 9 12.25 -0.57 6.71
N TYR A 10 11.49 -0.19 7.73
CA TYR A 10 10.57 0.95 7.71
C TYR A 10 10.31 1.52 9.11
N PHE A 11 9.46 2.53 9.22
CA PHE A 11 8.95 2.99 10.51
C PHE A 11 7.99 1.97 11.13
N ASP A 12 7.76 2.10 12.44
CA ASP A 12 6.76 1.33 13.20
C ASP A 12 5.32 1.81 12.92
N MET A 13 4.93 1.69 11.66
CA MET A 13 3.60 2.01 11.15
C MET A 13 3.39 1.26 9.83
N PRO A 14 2.16 1.15 9.30
CA PRO A 14 1.92 0.49 8.02
C PRO A 14 2.61 1.24 6.88
N GLY A 15 2.17 2.47 6.64
CA GLY A 15 2.66 3.38 5.60
C GLY A 15 2.95 2.68 4.27
N ARG A 16 4.06 3.06 3.63
CA ARG A 16 4.45 2.56 2.30
C ARG A 16 5.01 1.14 2.29
N ALA A 17 5.35 0.59 3.45
CA ALA A 17 5.91 -0.77 3.55
C ALA A 17 4.83 -1.85 3.63
N GLU A 18 3.61 -1.49 4.05
CA GLU A 18 2.57 -2.46 4.35
C GLU A 18 2.19 -3.34 3.17
N LEU A 19 2.16 -2.77 1.96
CA LEU A 19 1.89 -3.54 0.74
C LEU A 19 2.91 -4.68 0.55
N THR A 20 4.20 -4.41 0.77
CA THR A 20 5.25 -5.43 0.67
C THR A 20 5.15 -6.45 1.82
N ARG A 21 4.93 -5.98 3.06
CA ARG A 21 4.78 -6.86 4.23
C ARG A 21 3.61 -7.84 4.04
N LEU A 22 2.45 -7.33 3.65
CA LEU A 22 1.25 -8.14 3.48
C LEU A 22 1.37 -9.08 2.29
N ALA A 23 2.00 -8.67 1.18
CA ALA A 23 2.28 -9.56 0.06
C ALA A 23 3.17 -10.75 0.47
N LEU A 24 4.28 -10.51 1.17
CA LEU A 24 5.14 -11.60 1.67
C LEU A 24 4.40 -12.50 2.65
N PHE A 25 3.65 -11.90 3.59
CA PHE A 25 2.93 -12.66 4.60
C PHE A 25 1.81 -13.52 4.00
N VAL A 26 1.02 -13.01 3.07
CA VAL A 26 -0.04 -13.77 2.41
C VAL A 26 0.53 -14.95 1.62
N SER A 27 1.70 -14.78 1.01
CA SER A 27 2.41 -15.83 0.27
C SER A 27 3.25 -16.78 1.13
N ASP A 28 3.16 -16.67 2.46
CA ASP A 28 3.94 -17.48 3.42
C ASP A 28 5.46 -17.41 3.21
N ILE A 29 5.95 -16.25 2.76
CA ILE A 29 7.37 -16.00 2.55
C ILE A 29 7.93 -15.36 3.82
N PRO A 30 8.92 -15.97 4.50
CA PRO A 30 9.52 -15.40 5.69
C PRO A 30 10.35 -14.17 5.35
N PHE A 31 10.29 -13.16 6.23
CA PHE A 31 11.12 -11.96 6.15
C PHE A 31 11.35 -11.38 7.56
N GLU A 32 12.44 -10.63 7.71
CA GLU A 32 12.70 -9.81 8.89
C GLU A 32 11.99 -8.44 8.72
N ASP A 33 11.21 -8.01 9.71
CA ASP A 33 10.54 -6.69 9.75
C ASP A 33 11.29 -5.76 10.71
N GLU A 34 12.27 -5.02 10.20
CA GLU A 34 13.07 -4.06 10.96
C GLU A 34 12.32 -2.72 11.05
N ARG A 35 11.90 -2.36 12.27
CA ARG A 35 11.14 -1.14 12.54
C ARG A 35 12.01 -0.09 13.22
N LEU A 36 12.17 1.06 12.58
CA LEU A 36 13.03 2.15 13.03
C LEU A 36 12.23 3.25 13.72
N THR A 37 12.81 3.83 14.78
CA THR A 37 12.40 5.13 15.32
C THR A 37 12.84 6.27 14.41
N GLY A 38 12.31 7.48 14.64
CA GLY A 38 12.74 8.69 13.92
C GLY A 38 14.23 8.99 14.09
N GLU A 39 14.78 8.77 15.28
CA GLU A 39 16.21 8.95 15.58
C GLU A 39 17.08 7.92 14.83
N GLN A 40 16.70 6.64 14.89
CA GLN A 40 17.38 5.57 14.16
C GLN A 40 17.36 5.80 12.65
N PHE A 41 16.22 6.27 12.11
CA PHE A 41 16.15 6.70 10.72
C PHE A 41 17.10 7.87 10.44
N GLY A 42 17.12 8.90 11.29
CA GLY A 42 18.03 10.04 11.15
C GLY A 42 19.50 9.61 11.03
N ALA A 43 19.94 8.68 11.87
CA ALA A 43 21.29 8.12 11.84
C ALA A 43 21.54 7.24 10.60
N ARG A 44 20.55 6.45 10.16
CA ARG A 44 20.67 5.55 9.00
C ARG A 44 20.57 6.26 7.65
N LYS A 45 19.85 7.38 7.59
CA LYS A 45 19.48 8.09 6.37
C LYS A 45 20.64 8.30 5.38
N PRO A 46 21.87 8.68 5.80
CA PRO A 46 22.98 8.86 4.87
C PRO A 46 23.40 7.59 4.12
N SER A 47 23.16 6.39 4.69
CA SER A 47 23.54 5.10 4.09
C SER A 47 22.45 4.47 3.22
N LEU A 48 21.24 5.03 3.17
CA LEU A 48 20.13 4.47 2.40
C LEU A 48 20.26 4.88 0.91
N PRO A 49 19.89 4.01 -0.05
CA PRO A 49 20.09 4.26 -1.49
C PRO A 49 19.56 5.61 -1.97
N PHE A 50 18.36 6.00 -1.51
CA PHE A 50 17.73 7.29 -1.83
C PHE A 50 17.52 8.18 -0.59
N LYS A 51 18.23 7.93 0.51
CA LYS A 51 18.04 8.65 1.79
C LYS A 51 16.58 8.62 2.29
N GLN A 52 15.88 7.53 1.97
CA GLN A 52 14.44 7.35 2.16
C GLN A 52 14.16 5.92 2.60
N LEU A 53 13.02 5.75 3.26
CA LEU A 53 12.39 4.48 3.57
C LEU A 53 11.06 4.37 2.81
N PRO A 54 10.53 3.17 2.52
CA PRO A 54 11.06 1.86 2.92
C PRO A 54 12.24 1.38 2.06
N THR A 55 12.97 0.39 2.60
CA THR A 55 13.95 -0.42 1.87
C THR A 55 13.66 -1.90 2.01
N LEU A 56 13.99 -2.68 0.97
CA LEU A 56 14.02 -4.14 0.99
C LEU A 56 15.46 -4.60 0.84
N THR A 57 15.95 -5.38 1.79
CA THR A 57 17.25 -6.07 1.65
C THR A 57 16.99 -7.45 1.06
N VAL A 58 17.64 -7.77 -0.06
CA VAL A 58 17.57 -9.08 -0.73
C VAL A 58 18.98 -9.67 -0.75
N ASN A 59 19.21 -10.77 -0.03
CA ASN A 59 20.53 -11.41 0.07
C ASN A 59 21.68 -10.44 0.41
N GLY A 60 21.40 -9.45 1.27
CA GLY A 60 22.35 -8.41 1.68
C GLY A 60 22.39 -7.16 0.81
N GLU A 61 21.77 -7.16 -0.38
CA GLU A 61 21.65 -5.97 -1.22
C GLU A 61 20.48 -5.09 -0.77
N VAL A 62 20.74 -3.81 -0.46
CA VAL A 62 19.71 -2.86 -0.01
C VAL A 62 19.09 -2.13 -1.19
N LEU A 63 17.81 -2.43 -1.44
CA LEU A 63 16.99 -1.85 -2.50
C LEU A 63 15.90 -0.95 -1.90
N ALA A 64 15.29 -0.11 -2.74
CA ALA A 64 14.33 0.90 -2.30
C ALA A 64 13.19 1.09 -3.30
N GLN A 65 12.24 1.97 -2.96
CA GLN A 65 10.97 2.25 -3.64
C GLN A 65 9.90 1.19 -3.36
N SER A 66 8.81 1.61 -2.71
CA SER A 66 7.77 0.72 -2.17
C SER A 66 7.09 -0.15 -3.22
N HIS A 67 6.80 0.38 -4.41
CA HIS A 67 6.14 -0.40 -5.47
C HIS A 67 7.05 -1.43 -6.14
N PRO A 68 8.28 -1.11 -6.55
CA PRO A 68 9.24 -2.12 -6.96
C PRO A 68 9.45 -3.22 -5.92
N MET A 69 9.56 -2.87 -4.64
CA MET A 69 9.65 -3.83 -3.53
C MET A 69 8.42 -4.75 -3.49
N ALA A 70 7.22 -4.18 -3.52
CA ALA A 70 5.97 -4.93 -3.50
C ALA A 70 5.81 -5.85 -4.72
N ARG A 71 6.18 -5.39 -5.92
CA ARG A 71 6.15 -6.19 -7.15
C ARG A 71 7.10 -7.37 -7.08
N TYR A 72 8.30 -7.17 -6.54
CA TYR A 72 9.28 -8.24 -6.32
C TYR A 72 8.73 -9.28 -5.34
N ALA A 73 8.23 -8.85 -4.18
CA ALA A 73 7.60 -9.73 -3.19
C ALA A 73 6.42 -10.52 -3.78
N ALA A 74 5.52 -9.84 -4.52
CA ALA A 74 4.39 -10.46 -5.17
C ALA A 74 4.79 -11.47 -6.24
N SER A 75 5.87 -11.20 -6.97
CA SER A 75 6.40 -12.12 -7.99
C SER A 75 6.94 -13.41 -7.35
N LEU A 76 7.64 -13.31 -6.21
CA LEU A 76 8.08 -14.49 -5.44
C LEU A 76 6.89 -15.32 -4.93
N GLY A 77 5.79 -14.65 -4.61
CA GLY A 77 4.59 -15.23 -4.01
C GLY A 77 3.46 -15.61 -4.96
N GLY A 78 3.65 -15.45 -6.28
CA GLY A 78 2.63 -15.74 -7.29
C GLY A 78 1.45 -14.75 -7.35
N LEU A 79 1.58 -13.57 -6.73
CA LEU A 79 0.57 -12.50 -6.69
C LEU A 79 0.74 -11.47 -7.83
N TYR A 80 1.78 -11.61 -8.66
CA TYR A 80 2.05 -10.77 -9.83
C TYR A 80 2.27 -11.64 -11.07
N PRO A 81 1.46 -11.50 -12.15
CA PRO A 81 1.48 -12.39 -13.29
C PRO A 81 2.55 -11.97 -14.31
N ALA A 82 3.84 -12.10 -13.98
CA ALA A 82 4.94 -11.64 -14.84
C ALA A 82 4.97 -12.26 -16.25
N ALA A 83 4.34 -13.42 -16.45
CA ALA A 83 4.22 -14.08 -17.76
C ALA A 83 3.06 -13.53 -18.63
N ASP A 84 2.20 -12.67 -18.09
CA ASP A 84 1.12 -11.98 -18.80
C ASP A 84 1.34 -10.46 -18.70
N PRO A 85 1.97 -9.84 -19.72
CA PRO A 85 2.32 -8.42 -19.68
C PRO A 85 1.12 -7.48 -19.52
N LEU A 86 -0.05 -7.83 -20.07
CA LEU A 86 -1.23 -6.97 -19.98
C LEU A 86 -1.86 -7.05 -18.59
N ALA A 87 -1.96 -8.25 -18.00
CA ALA A 87 -2.42 -8.40 -16.63
C ALA A 87 -1.46 -7.74 -15.63
N ALA A 88 -0.16 -7.87 -15.85
CA ALA A 88 0.89 -7.22 -15.06
C ALA A 88 0.78 -5.67 -15.16
N TYR A 89 0.59 -5.13 -16.37
CA TYR A 89 0.37 -3.70 -16.59
C TYR A 89 -0.87 -3.19 -15.86
N ARG A 90 -1.98 -3.93 -15.88
CA ARG A 90 -3.22 -3.52 -15.18
C ARG A 90 -3.01 -3.43 -13.66
N ILE A 91 -2.21 -4.32 -13.07
CA ILE A 91 -1.82 -4.19 -11.66
C ILE A 91 -1.02 -2.90 -11.46
N ASP A 92 -0.03 -2.67 -12.30
CA ASP A 92 0.86 -1.51 -12.17
C ASP A 92 0.13 -0.18 -12.37
N GLU A 93 -0.86 -0.13 -13.25
CA GLU A 93 -1.76 1.01 -13.45
C GLU A 93 -2.51 1.37 -12.16
N ILE A 94 -3.10 0.38 -11.48
CA ILE A 94 -3.81 0.59 -10.21
C ILE A 94 -2.85 1.05 -9.11
N LEU A 95 -1.72 0.37 -8.94
CA LEU A 95 -0.71 0.75 -7.97
C LEU A 95 -0.31 2.22 -8.20
N ALA A 96 0.06 2.59 -9.42
CA ALA A 96 0.45 3.97 -9.75
C ALA A 96 -0.65 4.99 -9.41
N ALA A 97 -1.90 4.74 -9.81
CA ALA A 97 -3.03 5.62 -9.51
C ALA A 97 -3.26 5.77 -7.99
N ASN A 98 -3.16 4.67 -7.24
CA ASN A 98 -3.31 4.68 -5.79
C ASN A 98 -2.13 5.41 -5.09
N GLN A 99 -0.95 5.35 -5.67
CA GLN A 99 0.21 6.11 -5.21
C GLN A 99 0.04 7.61 -5.39
N ASP A 100 -0.61 8.06 -6.46
CA ASP A 100 -0.95 9.46 -6.63
C ASP A 100 -1.93 9.92 -5.55
N VAL A 101 -2.95 9.11 -5.21
CA VAL A 101 -3.87 9.37 -4.10
C VAL A 101 -3.11 9.52 -2.79
N LEU A 102 -2.26 8.53 -2.46
CA LEU A 102 -1.46 8.55 -1.24
C LEU A 102 -0.51 9.76 -1.19
N ASN A 103 0.09 10.14 -2.32
CA ASN A 103 0.97 11.31 -2.41
C ASN A 103 0.20 12.61 -2.15
N ALA A 104 -1.00 12.76 -2.73
CA ALA A 104 -1.85 13.93 -2.50
C ALA A 104 -2.27 14.02 -1.03
N MET A 105 -2.64 12.91 -0.41
CA MET A 105 -2.94 12.85 1.03
C MET A 105 -1.74 13.25 1.87
N ILE A 106 -0.57 12.67 1.61
CA ILE A 106 0.65 12.97 2.39
C ILE A 106 1.03 14.44 2.27
N ALA A 107 0.95 15.02 1.06
CA ALA A 107 1.28 16.42 0.81
C ALA A 107 0.40 17.38 1.64
N ALA A 108 -0.89 17.09 1.78
CA ALA A 108 -1.79 17.90 2.61
C ALA A 108 -1.60 17.62 4.11
N MET A 109 -1.54 16.35 4.52
CA MET A 109 -1.54 15.96 5.94
C MET A 109 -0.22 16.27 6.66
N PHE A 110 0.89 16.23 5.93
CA PHE A 110 2.24 16.40 6.47
C PHE A 110 2.97 17.62 5.91
N THR A 111 2.21 18.62 5.44
CA THR A 111 2.79 19.94 5.12
C THR A 111 3.56 20.50 6.31
N ARG A 112 4.69 21.17 6.04
CA ARG A 112 5.44 21.91 7.07
C ARG A 112 4.84 23.28 7.39
N ASP A 113 4.04 23.79 6.46
CA ASP A 113 3.32 25.06 6.59
C ASP A 113 1.97 24.78 7.26
N LEU A 114 1.95 24.83 8.59
CA LEU A 114 0.78 24.46 9.39
C LEU A 114 -0.41 25.40 9.16
N ASP A 115 -0.15 26.67 8.82
CA ASP A 115 -1.19 27.66 8.57
C ASP A 115 -1.98 27.34 7.30
N LYS A 116 -1.37 26.66 6.32
CA LYS A 116 -2.03 26.21 5.08
C LYS A 116 -2.66 24.83 5.17
N LYS A 117 -2.42 24.09 6.26
CA LYS A 117 -2.88 22.70 6.40
C LYS A 117 -4.40 22.57 6.26
N PRO A 118 -5.24 23.41 6.89
CA PRO A 118 -6.69 23.33 6.75
C PRO A 118 -7.16 23.51 5.29
N GLU A 119 -6.59 24.47 4.57
CA GLU A 119 -6.94 24.76 3.17
C GLU A 119 -6.51 23.64 2.24
N LEU A 120 -5.32 23.06 2.45
CA LEU A 120 -4.83 21.92 1.67
C LEU A 120 -5.67 20.67 1.88
N ILE A 121 -6.11 20.41 3.12
CA ILE A 121 -7.02 19.29 3.41
C ILE A 121 -8.39 19.53 2.76
N LYS A 122 -8.88 20.77 2.80
CA LYS A 122 -10.13 21.14 2.12
C LYS A 122 -10.03 20.92 0.60
N GLU A 123 -8.97 21.42 -0.04
CA GLU A 123 -8.72 21.21 -1.48
C GLU A 123 -8.60 19.72 -1.81
N LEU A 124 -7.91 18.95 -0.96
CA LEU A 124 -7.78 17.51 -1.11
C LEU A 124 -9.14 16.81 -1.13
N VAL A 125 -10.00 17.10 -0.15
CA VAL A 125 -11.29 16.42 0.04
C VAL A 125 -12.36 16.92 -0.93
N GLU A 126 -12.41 18.21 -1.24
CA GLU A 126 -13.45 18.79 -2.11
C GLU A 126 -13.11 18.73 -3.60
N THR A 127 -11.82 18.57 -3.95
CA THR A 127 -11.37 18.61 -5.36
C THR A 127 -10.57 17.38 -5.76
N LYS A 128 -9.40 17.14 -5.15
CA LYS A 128 -8.46 16.11 -5.65
C LYS A 128 -9.01 14.70 -5.51
N LEU A 129 -9.44 14.30 -4.31
CA LEU A 129 -9.95 12.95 -4.07
C LEU A 129 -11.23 12.66 -4.89
N PRO A 130 -12.21 13.58 -4.98
CA PRO A 130 -13.36 13.41 -5.87
C PRO A 130 -13.01 13.26 -7.36
N GLN A 131 -11.88 13.81 -7.83
CA GLN A 131 -11.42 13.61 -9.20
C GLN A 131 -10.69 12.27 -9.40
N MET A 132 -9.95 11.80 -8.39
CA MET A 132 -9.07 10.64 -8.51
C MET A 132 -9.78 9.31 -8.20
N LEU A 133 -10.56 9.26 -7.12
CA LEU A 133 -11.13 8.00 -6.63
C LEU A 133 -12.16 7.37 -7.59
N PRO A 134 -13.04 8.14 -8.27
CA PRO A 134 -13.93 7.55 -9.29
C PRO A 134 -13.17 6.93 -10.47
N CYS A 135 -11.99 7.45 -10.81
CA CYS A 135 -11.15 6.87 -11.86
C CYS A 135 -10.61 5.49 -11.47
N ILE A 136 -10.24 5.28 -10.20
CA ILE A 136 -9.85 3.96 -9.69
C ILE A 136 -11.05 3.02 -9.72
N GLU A 137 -12.18 3.43 -9.11
CA GLU A 137 -13.43 2.63 -9.09
C GLU A 137 -13.84 2.20 -10.51
N ALA A 138 -13.74 3.08 -11.51
CA ALA A 138 -14.08 2.77 -12.89
C ALA A 138 -13.28 1.60 -13.50
N ARG A 139 -12.04 1.37 -13.03
CA ARG A 139 -11.16 0.27 -13.48
C ARG A 139 -11.42 -1.05 -12.77
N LEU A 140 -12.14 -1.03 -11.65
CA LEU A 140 -12.35 -2.25 -10.86
C LEU A 140 -13.35 -3.18 -11.53
N PRO A 141 -13.10 -4.51 -11.50
CA PRO A 141 -14.03 -5.48 -12.04
C PRO A 141 -15.20 -5.70 -11.09
N THR A 142 -16.16 -6.53 -11.52
CA THR A 142 -17.23 -7.07 -10.67
C THR A 142 -16.94 -8.49 -10.17
N THR A 143 -15.75 -9.02 -10.48
CA THR A 143 -15.25 -10.31 -10.00
C THR A 143 -14.79 -10.22 -8.55
N LYS A 144 -14.49 -11.37 -7.93
CA LYS A 144 -14.06 -11.44 -6.52
C LYS A 144 -12.76 -10.65 -6.26
N TYR A 145 -11.80 -10.76 -7.17
CA TYR A 145 -10.51 -10.08 -7.14
C TYR A 145 -10.27 -9.34 -8.47
N PHE A 146 -9.24 -8.50 -8.50
CA PHE A 146 -8.92 -7.58 -9.58
C PHE A 146 -8.66 -8.28 -10.92
N LEU A 147 -8.05 -9.47 -10.89
CA LEU A 147 -7.79 -10.30 -12.08
C LEU A 147 -8.69 -11.54 -12.15
N GLY A 148 -9.88 -11.52 -11.52
CA GLY A 148 -10.84 -12.62 -11.53
C GLY A 148 -10.96 -13.29 -10.16
N ASP A 149 -10.57 -14.56 -10.07
CA ASP A 149 -10.79 -15.38 -8.87
C ASP A 149 -9.53 -15.61 -8.02
N LYS A 150 -8.39 -15.07 -8.45
CA LYS A 150 -7.11 -15.17 -7.75
C LYS A 150 -6.72 -13.82 -7.16
N LEU A 151 -6.33 -13.84 -5.89
CA LEU A 151 -5.76 -12.68 -5.22
C LEU A 151 -4.48 -12.24 -5.94
N SER A 152 -4.35 -10.94 -6.19
CA SER A 152 -3.20 -10.32 -6.82
C SER A 152 -2.66 -9.16 -5.97
N LEU A 153 -1.51 -8.61 -6.36
CA LEU A 153 -0.94 -7.44 -5.68
C LEU A 153 -1.86 -6.21 -5.72
N ALA A 154 -2.61 -6.01 -6.81
CA ALA A 154 -3.58 -4.91 -6.90
C ALA A 154 -4.68 -5.04 -5.85
N ASP A 155 -5.11 -6.26 -5.53
CA ASP A 155 -6.13 -6.48 -4.51
C ASP A 155 -5.67 -6.06 -3.12
N ILE A 156 -4.42 -6.41 -2.78
CA ILE A 156 -3.81 -6.03 -1.51
C ILE A 156 -3.67 -4.50 -1.42
N ASP A 157 -3.21 -3.86 -2.49
CA ASP A 157 -3.06 -2.40 -2.56
C ASP A 157 -4.41 -1.67 -2.41
N LEU A 158 -5.43 -2.11 -3.15
CA LEU A 158 -6.78 -1.59 -3.07
C LEU A 158 -7.39 -1.79 -1.69
N TYR A 159 -7.21 -2.96 -1.08
CA TYR A 159 -7.67 -3.25 0.28
C TYR A 159 -7.03 -2.29 1.29
N LEU A 160 -5.70 -2.17 1.28
CA LEU A 160 -4.97 -1.28 2.20
C LEU A 160 -5.41 0.18 2.04
N SER A 161 -5.59 0.64 0.81
CA SER A 161 -6.05 2.00 0.52
C SER A 161 -7.50 2.23 0.97
N TYR A 162 -8.41 1.30 0.69
CA TYR A 162 -9.79 1.37 1.15
C TYR A 162 -9.86 1.43 2.68
N THR A 163 -9.15 0.54 3.38
CA THR A 163 -9.07 0.52 4.83
C THR A 163 -8.48 1.83 5.37
N ASN A 164 -7.45 2.39 4.73
CA ASN A 164 -6.86 3.64 5.15
C ASN A 164 -7.82 4.83 5.00
N LEU A 165 -8.47 4.96 3.83
CA LEU A 165 -9.42 6.04 3.52
C LEU A 165 -10.69 5.97 4.38
N SER A 166 -11.15 4.77 4.73
CA SER A 166 -12.32 4.54 5.58
C SER A 166 -12.03 4.49 7.08
N SER A 167 -10.76 4.60 7.49
CA SER A 167 -10.34 4.41 8.88
C SER A 167 -10.87 5.45 9.87
N GLY A 168 -11.19 6.65 9.38
CA GLY A 168 -11.51 7.81 10.24
C GLY A 168 -10.34 8.31 11.09
N LYS A 169 -9.12 7.80 10.87
CA LYS A 169 -7.91 8.22 11.60
C LYS A 169 -7.35 9.57 11.10
N TRP A 170 -7.78 10.04 9.93
CA TRP A 170 -7.25 11.23 9.27
C TRP A 170 -8.11 12.47 9.56
N GLU A 171 -7.55 13.42 10.31
CA GLU A 171 -8.22 14.69 10.60
C GLU A 171 -8.63 15.43 9.32
N GLY A 172 -9.89 15.86 9.25
CA GLY A 172 -10.46 16.59 8.12
C GLY A 172 -10.76 15.75 6.87
N ILE A 173 -10.43 14.44 6.85
CA ILE A 173 -10.81 13.52 5.77
C ILE A 173 -12.02 12.68 6.23
N PRO A 174 -13.18 12.78 5.56
CA PRO A 174 -14.35 12.00 5.93
C PRO A 174 -14.12 10.49 5.78
N LYS A 175 -14.44 9.69 6.81
CA LYS A 175 -14.39 8.22 6.72
C LYS A 175 -15.36 7.62 5.68
N THR A 176 -16.35 8.40 5.26
CA THR A 176 -17.37 8.05 4.27
C THR A 176 -16.93 8.32 2.83
N LEU A 177 -15.69 8.80 2.62
CA LEU A 177 -15.18 9.22 1.31
C LEU A 177 -15.28 8.12 0.24
N VAL A 178 -15.15 6.86 0.66
CA VAL A 178 -15.18 5.69 -0.23
C VAL A 178 -16.50 4.92 -0.20
N ASP A 179 -17.54 5.42 0.47
CA ASP A 179 -18.84 4.72 0.58
C ASP A 179 -19.55 4.59 -0.77
N GLY A 180 -19.32 5.53 -1.68
CA GLY A 180 -19.89 5.54 -3.03
C GLY A 180 -19.22 4.61 -4.05
N TYR A 181 -18.24 3.80 -3.63
CA TYR A 181 -17.44 2.94 -4.51
C TYR A 181 -17.72 1.46 -4.24
N PRO A 182 -18.84 0.92 -4.76
CA PRO A 182 -19.31 -0.41 -4.40
C PRO A 182 -18.38 -1.53 -4.88
N ARG A 183 -17.69 -1.39 -6.03
CA ARG A 183 -16.74 -2.42 -6.50
C ARG A 183 -15.50 -2.44 -5.62
N TRP A 184 -14.97 -1.27 -5.28
CA TRP A 184 -13.85 -1.17 -4.36
C TRP A 184 -14.19 -1.76 -2.98
N LYS A 185 -15.37 -1.44 -2.46
CA LYS A 185 -15.87 -2.00 -1.19
C LYS A 185 -15.97 -3.53 -1.24
N ALA A 186 -16.56 -4.08 -2.31
CA ALA A 186 -16.74 -5.54 -2.45
C ALA A 186 -15.41 -6.29 -2.59
N LEU A 187 -14.48 -5.74 -3.39
CA LEU A 187 -13.14 -6.28 -3.55
C LEU A 187 -12.38 -6.24 -2.21
N SER A 188 -12.41 -5.09 -1.52
CA SER A 188 -11.75 -4.94 -0.20
C SER A 188 -12.31 -5.89 0.84
N ALA A 189 -13.63 -6.13 0.85
CA ALA A 189 -14.25 -7.13 1.71
C ALA A 189 -13.78 -8.57 1.38
N SER A 190 -13.60 -8.88 0.10
CA SER A 190 -13.08 -10.18 -0.35
C SER A 190 -11.62 -10.42 0.05
N VAL A 191 -10.81 -9.36 0.12
CA VAL A 191 -9.43 -9.41 0.62
C VAL A 191 -9.41 -9.49 2.15
N ALA A 192 -10.26 -8.72 2.85
CA ALA A 192 -10.36 -8.74 4.30
C ALA A 192 -10.73 -10.13 4.84
N ALA A 193 -11.59 -10.87 4.13
CA ALA A 193 -11.99 -12.24 4.48
C ALA A 193 -10.96 -13.32 4.08
N HIS A 194 -9.81 -12.94 3.50
CA HIS A 194 -8.75 -13.91 3.20
C HIS A 194 -8.06 -14.34 4.51
N PRO A 195 -7.94 -15.65 4.83
CA PRO A 195 -7.48 -16.10 6.15
C PRO A 195 -6.09 -15.56 6.56
N ARG A 196 -5.16 -15.42 5.60
CA ARG A 196 -3.84 -14.81 5.87
C ARG A 196 -3.91 -13.30 6.11
N VAL A 197 -4.88 -12.59 5.52
CA VAL A 197 -5.08 -11.16 5.78
C VAL A 197 -5.68 -10.97 7.16
N GLU A 198 -6.68 -11.78 7.55
CA GLU A 198 -7.22 -11.78 8.92
C GLU A 198 -6.13 -12.07 9.96
N ALA A 199 -5.29 -13.08 9.70
CA ALA A 199 -4.17 -13.41 10.59
C ALA A 199 -3.13 -12.28 10.67
N TRP A 200 -2.88 -11.56 9.58
CA TRP A 200 -2.00 -10.39 9.59
C TRP A 200 -2.59 -9.26 10.45
N ASN A 201 -3.86 -8.93 10.25
CA ASN A 201 -4.56 -7.88 10.98
C ASN A 201 -4.66 -8.19 12.47
N ALA A 202 -4.92 -9.45 12.84
CA ALA A 202 -4.95 -9.87 14.24
C ALA A 202 -3.60 -9.70 14.95
N LYS A 203 -2.48 -9.90 14.22
CA LYS A 203 -1.13 -9.65 14.72
C LYS A 203 -0.75 -8.17 14.76
N HIS A 204 -1.42 -7.34 13.96
CA HIS A 204 -1.14 -5.92 13.82
C HIS A 204 -2.41 -5.07 13.99
N PRO A 205 -3.09 -5.12 15.16
CA PRO A 205 -4.39 -4.48 15.35
C PRO A 205 -4.34 -2.94 15.30
N ALA A 206 -3.14 -2.35 15.41
CA ALA A 206 -2.92 -0.91 15.28
C ALA A 206 -2.76 -0.45 13.82
N HIS A 207 -2.51 -1.38 12.88
CA HIS A 207 -2.32 -1.11 11.47
C HIS A 207 -3.67 -0.86 10.77
#